data_AF-A0A5Q0CA08-F1
#
_entry.id   AF-A0A5Q0CA08-F1
#
_cell.length_a   1.000
_cell.length_b   1.000
_cell.length_c   1.000
_cell.angle_alpha   90.00
_cell.angle_beta   90.00
_cell.angle_gamma   90.00
#
_symmetry.space_group_name_H-M   'P 1'
#
loop_
_entity.id
_entity.type
_entity.pdbx_description
1 polymer ?
#
loop_
_entity_poly.entity_id
_entity_poly.type
_entity_poly.pdbx_seq_one_letter_code
_entity_poly.pdbx_strand_id
1 'polypeptide(L)'
;MMADQIDIKDFTLDADFLAGRFGVATEILRRQMQQGLVRSVIERGEGADAGKTRLTVRIGNRSWIAVVAEDGTRITERMAFCAIK
;
A
#
# COMPACT_ATOMS: atom_id res chain seq x y z
N MET A 1 15.24 4.02 -15.94
CA MET A 1 13.92 4.05 -15.27
C MET A 1 14.21 3.81 -13.79
N MET A 2 14.17 4.86 -12.97
CA MET A 2 14.49 4.75 -11.54
C MET A 2 13.23 4.20 -10.86
N ALA A 3 13.27 2.95 -10.40
CA ALA A 3 12.20 2.41 -9.57
C ALA A 3 12.17 3.24 -8.28
N ASP A 4 11.15 4.07 -8.14
CA ASP A 4 11.00 4.88 -6.94
C ASP A 4 10.46 3.97 -5.84
N GLN A 5 11.34 3.45 -4.99
CA GLN A 5 10.96 2.52 -3.95
C GLN A 5 10.51 3.28 -2.70
N ILE A 6 9.28 3.00 -2.27
CA ILE A 6 8.71 3.43 -1.01
C ILE A 6 8.96 2.34 0.02
N ASP A 7 9.74 2.65 1.04
CA ASP A 7 9.79 1.84 2.24
C ASP A 7 8.50 2.07 3.05
N ILE A 8 7.74 1.00 3.20
CA ILE A 8 6.57 0.94 4.06
C ILE A 8 6.91 -0.02 5.18
N LYS A 9 7.55 0.47 6.25
CA LYS A 9 7.92 -0.30 7.46
C LYS A 9 8.78 -1.54 7.18
N ASP A 10 8.15 -2.59 6.65
CA ASP A 10 8.70 -3.92 6.42
C ASP A 10 8.59 -4.37 4.96
N PHE A 11 7.98 -3.55 4.11
CA PHE A 11 7.77 -3.83 2.70
C PHE A 11 8.24 -2.66 1.84
N THR A 12 8.97 -2.98 0.79
CA THR A 12 9.36 -2.01 -0.23
C THR A 12 8.38 -2.11 -1.40
N LEU A 13 7.63 -1.05 -1.67
CA LEU A 13 6.72 -0.96 -2.80
C LEU A 13 7.23 0.05 -3.83
N ASP A 14 6.98 -0.22 -5.10
CA ASP A 14 7.23 0.78 -6.14
C ASP A 14 6.17 1.90 -6.06
N ALA A 15 6.65 3.15 -6.06
CA ALA A 15 5.85 4.35 -5.94
C ALA A 15 5.04 4.61 -7.20
N ASP A 16 5.59 4.33 -8.38
CA ASP A 16 4.89 4.49 -9.65
C ASP A 16 3.72 3.50 -9.74
N PHE A 17 3.97 2.25 -9.33
CA PHE A 17 2.95 1.24 -9.17
C PHE A 17 1.85 1.69 -8.21
N LEU A 18 2.20 2.19 -7.02
CA LEU A 18 1.21 2.65 -6.04
C LEU A 18 0.44 3.87 -6.56
N ALA A 19 1.14 4.84 -7.14
CA ALA A 19 0.58 6.05 -7.72
C ALA A 19 -0.43 5.70 -8.83
N GLY A 20 -0.08 4.76 -9.72
CA GLY A 20 -0.95 4.23 -10.76
C GLY A 20 -2.22 3.58 -10.20
N ARG A 21 -2.13 2.84 -9.09
CA ARG A 21 -3.31 2.25 -8.42
C ARG A 21 -4.24 3.31 -7.85
N PHE A 22 -3.69 4.37 -7.27
CA PHE A 22 -4.47 5.47 -6.73
C PHE A 22 -4.92 6.48 -7.80
N GLY A 23 -4.41 6.39 -9.02
CA GLY A 23 -4.67 7.33 -10.11
C GLY A 23 -4.10 8.72 -9.81
N VAL A 24 -2.99 8.79 -9.09
CA VAL A 24 -2.28 10.03 -8.74
C VAL A 24 -0.89 10.00 -9.37
N ALA A 25 -0.24 11.16 -9.51
CA ALA A 25 1.16 11.19 -9.91
C ALA A 25 2.07 10.77 -8.75
N THR A 26 3.20 10.13 -9.05
CA THR A 26 4.20 9.68 -8.08
C THR A 26 4.71 10.82 -7.20
N GLU A 27 4.88 12.02 -7.78
CA GLU A 27 5.26 13.23 -7.04
C GLU A 27 4.20 13.66 -6.01
N ILE A 28 2.92 13.51 -6.35
CA ILE A 28 1.81 13.81 -5.44
C ILE A 28 1.77 12.80 -4.31
N LEU A 29 1.95 11.51 -4.62
CA LEU A 29 2.07 10.45 -3.62
C LEU A 29 3.21 10.74 -2.65
N ARG A 30 4.42 11.04 -3.15
CA ARG A 30 5.57 11.43 -2.31
C ARG A 30 5.26 12.63 -1.43
N ARG A 31 4.65 13.67 -1.98
CA ARG A 31 4.26 14.86 -1.23
C ARG A 31 3.29 14.51 -0.10
N GLN A 32 2.29 13.67 -0.37
CA GLN A 32 1.35 13.20 0.65
C GLN A 32 2.03 12.35 1.72
N MET A 33 3.02 11.54 1.36
CA MET A 33 3.82 10.78 2.33
C MET A 33 4.67 11.69 3.22
N GLN A 34 5.38 12.65 2.61
CA GLN A 34 6.16 13.68 3.32
C GLN A 34 5.29 14.53 4.26
N GLN A 35 4.03 14.77 3.88
CA GLN A 35 3.05 15.49 4.70
C GLN A 35 2.37 14.62 5.76
N GLY A 36 2.66 13.32 5.83
CA GLY A 36 2.00 12.38 6.76
C GLY A 36 0.51 12.13 6.46
N LEU A 37 0.06 12.42 5.23
CA LEU A 37 -1.31 12.20 4.77
C LEU A 37 -1.54 10.75 4.30
N VAL A 38 -0.46 10.03 4.02
CA VAL A 38 -0.50 8.60 3.70
C VAL A 38 -0.38 7.80 5.00
N ARG A 39 -1.39 6.98 5.29
CA ARG A 39 -1.32 5.99 6.38
C ARG A 39 -1.10 4.61 5.80
N SER A 40 -0.04 3.94 6.22
CA SER A 40 0.22 2.56 5.88
C SER A 40 0.14 1.68 7.12
N VAL A 41 -0.48 0.51 6.96
CA VAL A 41 -0.63 -0.50 8.01
C VAL A 41 -0.21 -1.84 7.41
N ILE A 42 0.63 -2.54 8.15
CA ILE A 42 1.08 -3.89 7.82
C ILE A 42 0.54 -4.81 8.89
N GLU A 43 -0.31 -5.73 8.47
CA GLU A 43 -0.84 -6.79 9.32
C GLU A 43 -0.24 -8.09 8.82
N ARG A 44 0.75 -8.62 9.53
CA ARG A 44 1.24 -9.98 9.26
C ARG A 44 0.20 -10.94 9.82
N GLY A 45 -0.33 -11.81 8.96
CA GLY A 45 -1.22 -12.88 9.36
C GLY A 45 -0.47 -13.87 10.25
N GLU A 46 -1.08 -14.22 11.36
CA GLU A 46 -0.57 -15.21 12.32
C GLU A 46 -1.55 -16.40 12.37
N GLY A 47 -1.07 -17.57 12.80
CA GLY A 47 -1.92 -18.76 12.94
C GLY A 47 -2.37 -19.34 11.59
N ALA A 48 -3.69 -19.38 11.33
CA ALA A 48 -4.25 -19.95 10.09
C ALA A 48 -3.94 -19.12 8.82
N ASP A 49 -3.57 -17.85 9.02
CA ASP A 49 -3.09 -16.95 7.96
C ASP A 49 -1.57 -16.70 8.08
N ALA A 50 -0.86 -17.55 8.84
CA ALA A 50 0.60 -17.53 8.88
C ALA A 50 1.16 -17.62 7.46
N GLY A 51 2.05 -16.68 7.13
CA GLY A 51 2.62 -16.54 5.80
C GLY A 51 1.78 -15.72 4.83
N LYS A 52 0.75 -14.99 5.28
CA LYS A 52 0.11 -13.93 4.50
C LYS A 52 0.29 -12.59 5.18
N THR A 53 0.84 -11.61 4.49
CA THR A 53 0.89 -10.23 4.97
C THR A 53 -0.13 -9.38 4.26
N ARG A 54 -0.96 -8.66 5.02
CA ARG A 54 -1.89 -7.70 4.50
C ARG A 54 -1.31 -6.30 4.62
N LEU A 55 -1.08 -5.68 3.46
CA LEU A 55 -0.72 -4.28 3.35
C LEU A 55 -1.98 -3.45 3.14
N THR A 56 -2.17 -2.43 3.96
CA THR A 56 -3.23 -1.44 3.77
C THR A 56 -2.60 -0.06 3.69
N VAL A 57 -2.69 0.57 2.52
CA VAL A 57 -2.28 1.96 2.31
C VAL A 57 -3.53 2.81 2.15
N ARG A 58 -3.65 3.87 2.93
CA ARG A 58 -4.76 4.83 2.89
C ARG A 58 -4.25 6.21 2.53
N ILE A 59 -4.92 6.81 1.56
CA ILE A 59 -4.69 8.17 1.08
C ILE A 59 -6.05 8.88 1.05
N GLY A 60 -6.29 9.76 2.02
CA GLY A 60 -7.57 10.45 2.18
C GLY A 60 -8.76 9.48 2.34
N ASN A 61 -9.65 9.45 1.35
CA ASN A 61 -10.83 8.59 1.30
C ASN A 61 -10.61 7.25 0.55
N ARG A 62 -9.44 7.04 -0.04
CA ARG A 62 -9.09 5.82 -0.78
C ARG A 62 -8.18 4.95 0.07
N SER A 63 -8.43 3.65 0.12
CA SER A 63 -7.60 2.67 0.80
C SER A 63 -7.28 1.53 -0.16
N TRP A 64 -6.03 1.36 -0.51
CA TRP A 64 -5.54 0.22 -1.25
C TRP A 64 -5.13 -0.88 -0.27
N ILE A 65 -5.68 -2.07 -0.45
CA ILE A 65 -5.45 -3.23 0.42
C ILE A 65 -4.88 -4.33 -0.47
N ALA A 66 -3.68 -4.81 -0.16
CA ALA A 66 -3.07 -5.95 -0.82
C ALA A 66 -2.77 -7.05 0.20
N VAL A 67 -2.94 -8.30 -0.20
CA VAL A 67 -2.47 -9.46 0.56
C VAL A 67 -1.35 -10.09 -0.25
N VAL A 68 -0.20 -10.22 0.38
CA VAL A 68 1.00 -10.86 -0.16
C VAL A 68 1.29 -12.13 0.64
N ALA A 69 1.78 -13.17 -0.03
CA ALA A 69 2.30 -14.37 0.59
C ALA A 69 3.69 -14.09 1.21
N GLU A 70 4.15 -15.01 2.05
CA GLU A 70 5.48 -15.02 2.65
C GLU A 70 6.60 -14.96 1.61
N ASP A 71 6.39 -15.62 0.48
CA ASP A 71 7.30 -15.62 -0.67
C ASP A 71 7.34 -14.27 -1.42
N GLY A 72 6.60 -13.25 -0.94
CA GLY A 72 6.44 -11.95 -1.61
C GLY A 72 5.44 -11.99 -2.77
N THR A 73 4.90 -13.16 -3.10
CA THR A 73 3.88 -13.31 -4.14
C THR A 73 2.59 -12.61 -3.74
N ARG A 74 2.14 -11.66 -4.56
CA ARG A 74 0.88 -10.96 -4.32
C ARG A 74 -0.31 -11.85 -4.59
N ILE A 75 -1.08 -12.18 -3.55
CA ILE A 75 -2.26 -13.05 -3.63
C ILE A 75 -3.48 -12.27 -4.10
N THR A 76 -3.75 -11.12 -3.48
CA THR A 76 -4.92 -10.32 -3.83
C THR A 76 -4.68 -8.84 -3.62
N GLU A 77 -5.49 -8.04 -4.29
CA GLU A 77 -5.56 -6.62 -4.11
C GLU A 77 -7.00 -6.13 -4.25
N ARG A 78 -7.31 -5.06 -3.55
CA ARG A 78 -8.56 -4.35 -3.74
C ARG A 78 -8.39 -2.90 -3.36
N MET A 79 -9.16 -2.06 -4.04
CA MET A 79 -9.30 -0.66 -3.66
C MET A 79 -10.62 -0.51 -2.92
N ALA A 80 -10.56 0.04 -1.72
CA ALA A 80 -11.69 0.37 -0.88
C ALA A 80 -11.84 1.89 -0.82
N PHE A 81 -13.07 2.37 -0.94
CA PHE A 81 -13.39 3.78 -0.79
C PHE A 81 -14.18 3.94 0.51
N CYS A 82 -13.65 4.71 1.45
CA CYS A 82 -14.42 5.11 2.61
C CYS A 82 -15.31 6.26 2.16
N ALA A 83 -16.62 6.03 2.06
CA ALA A 83 -17.56 7.11 1.85
C ALA A 83 -17.41 8.09 3.03
N ILE A 84 -17.02 9.32 2.72
CA ILE A 84 -17.01 10.41 3.69
C ILE A 84 -18.50 10.66 3.96
N LYS A 85 -18.96 10.31 5.17
CA LYS A 85 -20.34 10.57 5.60
C LYS A 85 -20.56 12.04 5.88
#